data_AF-A0A485KLH6-F1
#
_entry.id   AF-A0A485KLH6-F1
#
_cell.length_a   1.000
_cell.length_b   1.000
_cell.length_c   1.000
_cell.angle_alpha   90.00
_cell.angle_beta   90.00
_cell.angle_gamma   90.00
#
_symmetry.space_group_name_H-M   'P 1'
#
loop_
_entity.id
_entity.type
_entity.pdbx_description
1 polymer ?
#
loop_
_entity_poly.entity_id
_entity_poly.type
_entity_poly.pdbx_seq_one_letter_code
_entity_poly.pdbx_strand_id
1 'polypeptide(L)'
;MQNQEDAHPSMLSYTNEVGQLIFAYQDGIYHDMIPLGRLESIGNYLDVHATITILEKATVVLAPWFATYGTSRLPFLLSRLPHMGITLANYCIFVHDTQVRAFLKTHVPALLLTTRVFLLAVKLSDLEAMEFLVTAGFDQRASCIYSIMDMSVASGMVEIVRFCRDTLLVGVPEAQSTDGSMLIDATTSNYVDIVKLVAPDCTLERVAYSLKVVIYHNHLKVISCLLDRARDEMTPDLHDVLNLSVIEAKWNSFF
;
A
#
# COMPACT_ATOMS: atom_id res chain seq x y z
N MET A 1 58.27 -22.41 -58.96
CA MET A 1 58.30 -22.09 -57.51
C MET A 1 57.27 -21.01 -57.29
N GLN A 2 56.13 -21.39 -56.71
CA GLN A 2 54.96 -20.55 -56.46
C GLN A 2 55.24 -19.57 -55.32
N ASN A 3 55.09 -18.27 -55.57
CA ASN A 3 54.97 -17.26 -54.52
C ASN A 3 53.50 -17.19 -54.11
N GLN A 4 53.24 -17.66 -52.91
CA GLN A 4 51.94 -17.65 -52.25
C GLN A 4 51.80 -16.28 -51.57
N GLU A 5 51.06 -15.37 -52.19
CA GLU A 5 50.72 -14.07 -51.61
C GLU A 5 49.73 -14.29 -50.46
N ASP A 6 50.20 -14.05 -49.24
CA ASP A 6 49.41 -14.04 -48.02
C ASP A 6 48.39 -12.89 -48.09
N ALA A 7 47.14 -13.26 -48.34
CA ALA A 7 46.00 -12.36 -48.22
C ALA A 7 45.81 -11.99 -46.74
N HIS A 8 46.42 -10.86 -46.33
CA HIS A 8 46.13 -10.25 -45.05
C HIS A 8 44.62 -10.00 -44.93
N PRO A 9 43.95 -10.50 -43.88
CA PRO A 9 42.54 -10.23 -43.66
C PRO A 9 42.41 -8.72 -43.50
N SER A 10 41.77 -8.09 -44.47
CA SER A 10 41.46 -6.68 -44.48
C SER A 10 40.73 -6.39 -43.18
N MET A 11 41.43 -5.73 -42.26
CA MET A 11 40.88 -5.25 -41.01
C MET A 11 39.66 -4.42 -41.41
N LEU A 12 38.46 -4.98 -41.23
CA LEU A 12 37.19 -4.31 -41.49
C LEU A 12 37.23 -3.05 -40.63
N SER A 13 37.66 -1.96 -41.26
CA SER A 13 37.49 -0.62 -40.74
C SER A 13 35.99 -0.48 -40.62
N TYR A 14 35.48 -0.66 -39.40
CA TYR A 14 34.10 -0.40 -39.05
C TYR A 14 33.86 1.05 -39.44
N THR A 15 33.32 1.26 -40.64
CA THR A 15 33.12 2.61 -41.15
C THR A 15 32.15 3.30 -40.21
N ASN A 16 32.40 4.59 -40.01
CA ASN A 16 31.58 5.47 -39.17
C ASN A 16 30.07 5.33 -39.53
N GLU A 17 29.78 4.95 -40.78
CA GLU A 17 28.45 4.64 -41.31
C GLU A 17 27.76 3.44 -40.63
N VAL A 18 28.49 2.35 -40.34
CA VAL A 18 27.91 1.20 -39.61
C VAL A 18 27.58 1.60 -38.18
N GLY A 19 28.45 2.40 -37.53
CA GLY A 19 28.17 2.99 -36.23
C GLY A 19 26.93 3.88 -36.26
N GLN A 20 26.83 4.78 -37.24
CA GLN A 20 25.67 5.65 -37.42
C GLN A 20 24.38 4.88 -37.71
N LEU A 21 24.43 3.80 -38.49
CA LEU A 21 23.29 2.92 -38.73
C LEU A 21 22.89 2.16 -37.45
N ILE A 22 23.83 1.66 -36.67
CA ILE A 22 23.53 1.01 -35.38
C ILE A 22 22.90 2.02 -34.41
N PHE A 23 23.43 3.23 -34.30
CA PHE A 23 22.86 4.29 -33.45
C PHE A 23 21.52 4.83 -33.96
N ALA A 24 21.28 4.81 -35.28
CA ALA A 24 20.02 5.22 -35.87
C ALA A 24 18.92 4.15 -35.72
N TYR A 25 19.28 2.87 -35.60
CA TYR A 25 18.32 1.75 -35.51
C TYR A 25 18.15 1.17 -34.10
N GLN A 26 19.08 1.41 -33.18
CA GLN A 26 18.92 1.01 -31.79
C GLN A 26 18.45 2.19 -30.96
N ASP A 27 17.24 2.08 -30.41
CA ASP A 27 16.82 2.87 -29.25
C ASP A 27 17.69 2.49 -28.05
N GLY A 28 18.93 2.98 -28.04
CA GLY A 28 19.95 2.62 -27.08
C GLY A 28 19.55 3.03 -25.67
N ILE A 29 19.91 2.18 -24.71
CA ILE A 29 19.86 2.51 -23.29
C ILE A 29 21.11 3.33 -22.98
N TYR A 30 20.94 4.48 -22.31
CA TYR A 30 22.09 5.27 -21.85
C TYR A 30 22.96 4.46 -20.90
N HIS A 31 24.28 4.64 -20.95
CA HIS A 31 25.21 3.83 -20.17
C HIS A 31 24.92 3.84 -18.66
N ASP A 32 24.51 4.99 -18.11
CA ASP A 32 24.11 5.16 -16.70
C ASP A 32 22.81 4.42 -16.33
N MET A 33 21.99 4.05 -17.30
CA MET A 33 20.71 3.35 -17.10
C MET A 33 20.81 1.84 -17.32
N ILE A 34 21.95 1.32 -17.78
CA ILE A 34 22.17 -0.13 -17.96
C ILE A 34 21.93 -0.91 -16.66
N PRO A 35 22.40 -0.46 -15.48
CA PRO A 35 22.10 -1.15 -14.22
C PRO A 35 20.61 -1.15 -13.88
N LEU A 36 19.91 -0.06 -14.19
CA LEU A 36 18.48 0.10 -13.91
C LEU A 36 17.64 -0.84 -14.76
N GLY A 37 18.01 -1.03 -16.03
CA GLY A 37 17.32 -1.98 -16.93
C GLY A 37 17.46 -3.45 -16.55
N ARG A 38 18.29 -3.77 -15.54
CA ARG A 38 18.45 -5.14 -15.00
C ARG A 38 17.66 -5.35 -13.71
N LEU A 39 17.00 -4.33 -13.19
CA LEU A 39 16.19 -4.46 -11.98
C LEU A 39 14.96 -5.34 -12.26
N GLU A 40 14.63 -6.17 -11.28
CA GLU A 40 13.44 -7.01 -11.31
C GLU A 40 12.19 -6.11 -11.33
N SER A 41 11.20 -6.47 -12.16
CA SER A 41 9.92 -5.78 -12.15
C SER A 41 9.11 -6.21 -10.93
N ILE A 42 8.38 -5.27 -10.33
CA ILE A 42 7.45 -5.57 -9.24
C ILE A 42 6.26 -6.33 -9.85
N GLY A 43 6.32 -7.66 -9.78
CA GLY A 43 5.31 -8.55 -10.35
C GLY A 43 4.04 -8.61 -9.49
N ASN A 44 4.12 -9.30 -8.35
CA ASN A 44 2.98 -9.50 -7.45
C ASN A 44 3.04 -8.55 -6.24
N TYR A 45 2.33 -7.43 -6.32
CA TYR A 45 2.22 -6.45 -5.23
C TYR A 45 1.40 -6.95 -4.03
N LEU A 46 0.72 -8.10 -4.14
CA LEU A 46 0.04 -8.71 -3.00
C LEU A 46 1.02 -9.38 -2.04
N ASP A 47 2.21 -9.77 -2.50
CA ASP A 47 3.29 -10.23 -1.63
C ASP A 47 4.14 -9.03 -1.18
N VAL A 48 3.89 -8.58 0.06
CA VAL A 48 4.61 -7.43 0.62
C VAL A 48 6.09 -7.73 0.80
N HIS A 49 6.44 -8.94 1.23
CA HIS A 49 7.83 -9.29 1.52
C HIS A 49 8.64 -9.35 0.23
N ALA A 50 8.12 -10.00 -0.81
CA ALA A 50 8.76 -10.00 -2.12
C ALA A 50 8.90 -8.58 -2.68
N THR A 51 7.88 -7.74 -2.52
CA THR A 51 7.92 -6.33 -2.97
C THR A 51 9.00 -5.55 -2.23
N ILE A 52 9.09 -5.67 -0.89
CA ILE A 52 10.12 -5.01 -0.08
C ILE A 52 11.52 -5.48 -0.52
N THR A 53 11.75 -6.78 -0.68
CA THR A 53 13.05 -7.31 -1.12
C THR A 53 13.45 -6.76 -2.51
N ILE A 54 12.51 -6.66 -3.44
CA ILE A 54 12.77 -6.04 -4.75
C ILE A 54 13.13 -4.55 -4.58
N LEU A 55 12.42 -3.82 -3.72
CA LEU A 55 12.66 -2.40 -3.47
C LEU A 55 13.99 -2.16 -2.75
N GLU A 56 14.40 -3.02 -1.82
CA GLU A 56 15.72 -2.97 -1.19
C GLU A 56 16.84 -3.13 -2.23
N LYS A 57 16.72 -4.13 -3.12
CA LYS A 57 17.65 -4.30 -4.25
C LYS A 57 17.66 -3.08 -5.18
N ALA A 58 16.48 -2.54 -5.49
CA ALA A 58 16.35 -1.36 -6.33
C ALA A 58 17.01 -0.14 -5.68
N THR A 59 16.86 0.04 -4.36
CA THR A 59 17.47 1.15 -3.60
C THR A 59 18.99 1.15 -3.70
N VAL A 60 19.64 -0.02 -3.68
CA VAL A 60 21.10 -0.13 -3.84
C VAL A 60 21.58 0.45 -5.18
N VAL A 61 20.75 0.39 -6.23
CA VAL A 61 21.10 0.90 -7.57
C VAL A 61 20.58 2.33 -7.78
N LEU A 62 19.36 2.63 -7.34
CA LEU A 62 18.69 3.91 -7.54
C LEU A 62 19.30 5.01 -6.66
N ALA A 63 19.65 4.73 -5.41
CA ALA A 63 20.18 5.76 -4.51
C ALA A 63 21.47 6.43 -5.05
N PRO A 64 22.53 5.71 -5.48
CA PRO A 64 23.71 6.36 -6.05
C PRO A 64 23.44 7.03 -7.40
N TRP A 65 22.50 6.49 -8.19
CA TRP A 65 22.09 7.10 -9.45
C TRP A 65 21.38 8.45 -9.21
N PHE A 66 20.46 8.51 -8.26
CA PHE A 66 19.81 9.76 -7.84
C PHE A 66 20.77 10.74 -7.17
N ALA A 67 21.73 10.28 -6.38
CA ALA A 67 22.77 11.15 -5.81
C ALA A 67 23.61 11.83 -6.90
N THR A 68 23.82 11.16 -8.04
CA THR A 68 24.61 11.69 -9.15
C THR A 68 23.80 12.59 -10.08
N TYR A 69 22.57 12.19 -10.41
CA TYR A 69 21.79 12.82 -11.49
C TYR A 69 20.55 13.58 -11.01
N GLY A 70 20.16 13.42 -9.75
CA GLY A 70 18.87 13.88 -9.22
C GLY A 70 17.70 13.40 -10.07
N THR A 71 16.70 14.25 -10.27
CA THR A 71 15.52 13.95 -11.10
C THR A 71 15.70 14.29 -12.58
N SER A 72 16.83 14.91 -12.97
CA SER A 72 17.06 15.42 -14.33
C SER A 72 17.03 14.34 -15.42
N ARG A 73 17.38 13.09 -15.05
CA ARG A 73 17.42 11.94 -15.96
C ARG A 73 16.13 11.13 -15.99
N LEU A 74 15.15 11.42 -15.13
CA LEU A 74 13.89 10.68 -15.04
C LEU A 74 13.06 10.68 -16.33
N PRO A 75 12.92 11.80 -17.09
CA PRO A 75 12.20 11.77 -18.36
C PRO A 75 12.79 10.76 -19.37
N PHE A 76 14.13 10.68 -19.43
CA PHE A 76 14.84 9.74 -20.29
C PHE A 76 14.73 8.30 -19.78
N LEU A 77 14.75 8.10 -18.46
CA LEU A 77 14.57 6.78 -17.86
C LEU A 77 13.18 6.23 -18.19
N LEU A 78 12.13 7.05 -18.02
CA LEU A 78 10.76 6.63 -18.29
C LEU A 78 10.47 6.41 -19.77
N SER A 79 11.15 7.13 -20.68
CA SER A 79 11.01 6.91 -22.12
C SER A 79 11.77 5.69 -22.63
N ARG A 80 12.97 5.41 -22.08
CA ARG A 80 13.81 4.29 -22.52
C ARG A 80 13.56 2.98 -21.76
N LEU A 81 13.10 3.05 -20.51
CA LEU A 81 12.79 1.89 -19.67
C LEU A 81 11.40 2.05 -19.02
N PRO A 82 10.30 1.96 -19.78
CA PRO A 82 8.95 2.22 -19.26
C PRO A 82 8.55 1.34 -18.06
N HIS A 83 9.06 0.11 -17.99
CA HIS A 83 8.80 -0.81 -16.87
C HIS A 83 9.31 -0.27 -15.53
N MET A 84 10.32 0.62 -15.54
CA MET A 84 10.83 1.27 -14.33
C MET A 84 9.84 2.25 -13.71
N GLY A 85 8.81 2.69 -14.44
CA GLY A 85 7.83 3.64 -13.90
C GLY A 85 7.15 3.15 -12.62
N ILE A 86 6.75 1.87 -12.60
CA ILE A 86 6.13 1.25 -11.40
C ILE A 86 7.17 1.11 -10.28
N THR A 87 8.38 0.66 -10.60
CA THR A 87 9.47 0.52 -9.62
C THR A 87 9.80 1.87 -8.97
N LEU A 88 9.88 2.95 -9.75
CA LEU A 88 10.13 4.30 -9.28
C LEU A 88 9.03 4.82 -8.36
N ALA A 89 7.76 4.58 -8.72
CA ALA A 89 6.63 5.00 -7.91
C ALA A 89 6.60 4.28 -6.55
N ASN A 90 6.90 2.99 -6.51
CA ASN A 90 6.99 2.24 -5.26
C ASN A 90 8.25 2.62 -4.45
N TYR A 91 9.38 2.81 -5.12
CA TYR A 91 10.63 3.25 -4.51
C TYR A 91 10.47 4.59 -3.77
N CYS A 92 9.88 5.61 -4.41
CA CYS A 92 9.76 6.92 -3.79
C CYS A 92 8.84 6.94 -2.57
N ILE A 93 7.88 6.01 -2.49
CA ILE A 93 7.12 5.75 -1.28
C ILE A 93 8.01 5.07 -0.24
N PHE A 94 8.60 3.92 -0.58
CA PHE A 94 9.39 3.08 0.33
C PHE A 94 10.57 3.80 1.00
N VAL A 95 11.31 4.65 0.28
CA VAL A 95 12.45 5.39 0.83
C VAL A 95 12.15 6.84 1.21
N HIS A 96 10.89 7.27 1.11
CA HIS A 96 10.46 8.66 1.31
C HIS A 96 11.25 9.70 0.49
N ASP A 97 11.59 9.37 -0.77
CA ASP A 97 12.33 10.30 -1.65
C ASP A 97 11.41 11.43 -2.13
N THR A 98 11.46 12.56 -1.44
CA THR A 98 10.62 13.74 -1.70
C THR A 98 10.85 14.36 -3.08
N GLN A 99 12.07 14.27 -3.64
CA GLN A 99 12.36 14.81 -4.97
C GLN A 99 11.70 13.98 -6.06
N VAL A 100 11.80 12.66 -5.96
CA VAL A 100 11.14 11.74 -6.91
C VAL A 100 9.61 11.81 -6.75
N ARG A 101 9.10 11.90 -5.51
CA ARG A 101 7.67 12.14 -5.22
C ARG A 101 7.17 13.41 -5.91
N ALA A 102 7.89 14.53 -5.77
CA ALA A 102 7.53 15.80 -6.39
C ALA A 102 7.57 15.72 -7.93
N PHE A 103 8.59 15.07 -8.49
CA PHE A 103 8.70 14.87 -9.95
C PHE A 103 7.52 14.04 -10.48
N LEU A 104 7.22 12.89 -9.87
CA LEU A 104 6.15 12.01 -10.31
C LEU A 104 4.78 12.68 -10.16
N LYS A 105 4.52 13.37 -9.05
CA LYS A 105 3.30 14.14 -8.83
C LYS A 105 3.09 15.19 -9.93
N THR A 106 4.14 15.88 -10.34
CA THR A 106 4.07 17.00 -11.29
C THR A 106 3.98 16.52 -12.74
N HIS A 107 4.77 15.52 -13.12
CA HIS A 107 4.97 15.17 -14.53
C HIS A 107 4.27 13.88 -14.95
N VAL A 108 4.11 12.92 -14.04
CA VAL A 108 3.55 11.59 -14.37
C VAL A 108 2.66 11.05 -13.23
N PRO A 109 1.62 11.80 -12.80
CA PRO A 109 0.81 11.43 -11.65
C PRO A 109 0.13 10.06 -11.81
N ALA A 110 -0.16 9.64 -13.05
CA ALA A 110 -0.76 8.33 -13.33
C ALA A 110 0.08 7.13 -12.85
N LEU A 111 1.41 7.27 -12.71
CA LEU A 111 2.27 6.21 -12.14
C LEU A 111 2.19 6.19 -10.61
N LEU A 112 2.05 7.36 -10.00
CA LEU A 112 2.06 7.55 -8.54
C LEU A 112 0.69 7.20 -7.94
N LEU A 113 -0.39 7.67 -8.55
CA LEU A 113 -1.75 7.60 -8.03
C LEU A 113 -2.44 6.28 -8.38
N THR A 114 -1.75 5.17 -8.18
CA THR A 114 -2.28 3.83 -8.43
C THR A 114 -2.61 3.13 -7.11
N THR A 115 -3.65 2.29 -7.11
CA THR A 115 -4.01 1.46 -5.95
C THR A 115 -2.83 0.61 -5.46
N ARG A 116 -1.92 0.22 -6.36
CA ARG A 116 -0.72 -0.56 -6.00
C ARG A 116 0.24 0.22 -5.11
N VAL A 117 0.53 1.46 -5.48
CA VAL A 117 1.42 2.35 -4.72
C VAL A 117 0.78 2.70 -3.37
N PHE A 118 -0.53 2.94 -3.35
CA PHE A 118 -1.27 3.18 -2.11
C PHE A 118 -1.27 1.96 -1.18
N LEU A 119 -1.53 0.76 -1.71
CA LEU A 119 -1.48 -0.48 -0.94
C LEU A 119 -0.09 -0.76 -0.36
N LEU A 120 0.98 -0.37 -1.05
CA LEU A 120 2.33 -0.45 -0.50
C LEU A 120 2.46 0.42 0.77
N ALA A 121 2.00 1.67 0.72
CA ALA A 121 2.02 2.57 1.89
C ALA A 121 1.22 1.98 3.07
N VAL A 122 0.02 1.44 2.81
CA VAL A 122 -0.81 0.74 3.80
C VAL A 122 -0.05 -0.42 4.44
N LYS A 123 0.55 -1.27 3.60
CA LYS A 123 1.28 -2.47 4.07
C LYS A 123 2.55 -2.15 4.85
N LEU A 124 3.16 -1.00 4.59
CA LEU A 124 4.28 -0.47 5.35
C LEU A 124 3.83 0.22 6.66
N SER A 125 2.51 0.32 6.91
CA SER A 125 1.93 1.12 7.98
C SER A 125 2.39 2.59 7.94
N ASP A 126 2.61 3.12 6.74
CA ASP A 126 3.20 4.41 6.50
C ASP A 126 2.13 5.47 6.23
N LEU A 127 1.65 6.07 7.32
CA LEU A 127 0.61 7.10 7.28
C LEU A 127 1.04 8.35 6.50
N GLU A 128 2.31 8.75 6.59
CA GLU A 128 2.83 9.94 5.88
C GLU A 128 2.75 9.74 4.37
N ALA A 129 3.16 8.57 3.87
CA ALA A 129 3.02 8.26 2.45
C ALA A 129 1.56 8.22 2.01
N MET A 130 0.65 7.69 2.84
CA MET A 130 -0.78 7.70 2.54
C MET A 130 -1.34 9.12 2.44
N GLU A 131 -1.05 9.98 3.41
CA GLU A 131 -1.43 11.40 3.42
C GLU A 131 -0.88 12.13 2.20
N PHE A 132 0.37 11.88 1.85
CA PHE A 132 1.01 12.42 0.65
C PHE A 132 0.25 12.01 -0.63
N LEU A 133 -0.09 10.73 -0.77
CA LEU A 133 -0.80 10.21 -1.95
C LEU A 133 -2.20 10.81 -2.07
N VAL A 134 -2.96 10.90 -0.97
CA VAL A 134 -4.28 11.56 -0.96
C VAL A 134 -4.15 13.03 -1.35
N THR A 135 -3.20 13.76 -0.77
CA THR A 135 -2.92 15.16 -1.10
C THR A 135 -2.40 15.34 -2.53
N ALA A 136 -1.82 14.30 -3.12
CA ALA A 136 -1.41 14.27 -4.53
C ALA A 136 -2.57 14.02 -5.49
N GLY A 137 -3.79 13.76 -4.99
CA GLY A 137 -4.99 13.52 -5.78
C GLY A 137 -5.27 12.04 -6.01
N PHE A 138 -4.81 11.15 -5.13
CA PHE A 138 -5.23 9.75 -5.16
C PHE A 138 -6.74 9.69 -4.96
N ASP A 139 -7.46 9.49 -6.07
CA ASP A 139 -8.90 9.34 -6.06
C ASP A 139 -9.26 7.85 -5.99
N GLN A 140 -10.20 7.59 -5.13
CA GLN A 140 -10.57 6.28 -4.66
C GLN A 140 -11.81 5.83 -5.41
N ARG A 141 -11.73 4.64 -6.00
CA ARG A 141 -12.94 3.87 -6.26
C ARG A 141 -13.29 3.13 -4.98
N ALA A 142 -14.55 3.23 -4.54
CA ALA A 142 -15.05 2.62 -3.31
C ALA A 142 -14.61 1.15 -3.13
N SER A 143 -14.45 0.40 -4.23
CA SER A 143 -14.02 -1.00 -4.18
C SER A 143 -12.62 -1.24 -3.57
N CYS A 144 -11.64 -0.34 -3.76
CA CYS A 144 -10.30 -0.59 -3.23
C CYS A 144 -10.17 -0.25 -1.75
N ILE A 145 -10.95 0.72 -1.26
CA ILE A 145 -10.89 1.14 0.13
C ILE A 145 -11.40 0.05 1.07
N TYR A 146 -12.45 -0.70 0.71
CA TYR A 146 -12.92 -1.80 1.56
C TYR A 146 -11.84 -2.85 1.77
N SER A 147 -11.12 -3.26 0.72
CA SER A 147 -10.01 -4.19 0.86
C SER A 147 -8.86 -3.65 1.71
N ILE A 148 -8.64 -2.33 1.71
CA ILE A 148 -7.67 -1.67 2.59
C ILE A 148 -8.16 -1.72 4.04
N MET A 149 -9.42 -1.36 4.29
CA MET A 149 -10.03 -1.40 5.63
C MET A 149 -10.01 -2.81 6.21
N ASP A 150 -10.46 -3.81 5.46
CA ASP A 150 -10.47 -5.21 5.90
C ASP A 150 -9.05 -5.66 6.28
N MET A 151 -8.06 -5.34 5.44
CA MET A 151 -6.65 -5.67 5.71
C MET A 151 -6.12 -4.95 6.96
N SER A 152 -6.41 -3.65 7.10
CA SER A 152 -5.97 -2.83 8.22
C SER A 152 -6.60 -3.29 9.53
N VAL A 153 -7.88 -3.67 9.51
CA VAL A 153 -8.57 -4.24 10.68
C VAL A 153 -8.00 -5.60 11.03
N ALA A 154 -7.84 -6.50 10.06
CA ALA A 154 -7.26 -7.84 10.28
C ALA A 154 -5.81 -7.78 10.80
N SER A 155 -5.11 -6.68 10.54
CA SER A 155 -3.73 -6.46 10.99
C SER A 155 -3.62 -5.58 12.24
N GLY A 156 -4.73 -5.09 12.80
CA GLY A 156 -4.73 -4.22 13.98
C GLY A 156 -4.16 -2.81 13.73
N MET A 157 -4.15 -2.31 12.50
CA MET A 157 -3.57 -1.03 12.10
C MET A 157 -4.51 0.16 12.42
N VAL A 158 -4.65 0.49 13.71
CA VAL A 158 -5.60 1.50 14.23
C VAL A 158 -5.50 2.85 13.49
N GLU A 159 -4.29 3.37 13.29
CA GLU A 159 -4.10 4.69 12.67
C GLU A 159 -4.49 4.70 11.19
N ILE A 160 -4.28 3.60 10.48
CA ILE A 160 -4.73 3.49 9.09
C ILE A 160 -6.26 3.41 9.02
N VAL A 161 -6.89 2.63 9.90
CA VAL A 161 -8.36 2.55 10.00
C VAL A 161 -8.94 3.94 10.26
N ARG A 162 -8.36 4.69 11.21
CA ARG A 162 -8.75 6.07 11.52
C ARG A 162 -8.59 6.97 10.30
N PHE A 163 -7.41 6.98 9.68
CA PHE A 163 -7.14 7.81 8.50
C PHE A 163 -8.14 7.54 7.37
N CYS A 164 -8.36 6.27 7.05
CA CYS A 164 -9.28 5.89 5.98
C CYS A 164 -10.72 6.30 6.33
N ARG A 165 -11.15 6.14 7.58
CA ARG A 165 -12.48 6.57 8.02
C ARG A 165 -12.66 8.09 7.93
N ASP A 166 -11.69 8.84 8.44
CA ASP A 166 -11.76 10.29 8.60
C ASP A 166 -11.47 11.07 7.31
N THR A 167 -10.75 10.46 6.37
CA THR A 167 -10.30 11.13 5.13
C THR A 167 -10.94 10.52 3.89
N LEU A 168 -10.98 9.20 3.83
CA LEU A 168 -11.31 8.49 2.59
C LEU A 168 -12.79 8.05 2.54
N LEU A 169 -13.39 7.66 3.65
CA LEU A 169 -14.81 7.26 3.65
C LEU A 169 -15.79 8.43 3.76
N VAL A 170 -15.28 9.66 3.88
CA VAL A 170 -16.12 10.87 3.96
C VAL A 170 -16.96 11.03 2.69
N GLY A 171 -18.27 11.00 2.84
CA GLY A 171 -19.23 11.14 1.73
C GLY A 171 -19.48 9.88 0.92
N VAL A 172 -18.93 8.73 1.33
CA VAL A 172 -19.23 7.42 0.73
C VAL A 172 -20.49 6.85 1.41
N PRO A 173 -21.64 6.69 0.71
CA PRO A 173 -22.88 6.23 1.32
C PRO A 173 -22.77 4.88 2.05
N GLU A 174 -21.92 3.99 1.53
CA GLU A 174 -21.72 2.63 2.05
C GLU A 174 -20.80 2.57 3.28
N ALA A 175 -20.24 3.69 3.76
CA ALA A 175 -19.35 3.75 4.92
C ALA A 175 -19.97 3.12 6.18
N GLN A 176 -21.26 3.38 6.46
CA GLN A 176 -21.95 2.83 7.63
C GLN A 176 -22.04 1.30 7.62
N SER A 177 -22.17 0.68 6.44
CA SER A 177 -22.18 -0.78 6.31
C SER A 177 -20.81 -1.40 6.61
N THR A 178 -19.76 -0.62 6.40
CA THR A 178 -18.36 -1.02 6.64
C THR A 178 -18.07 -1.02 8.13
N ASP A 179 -18.51 0.00 8.86
CA ASP A 179 -18.30 0.11 10.32
C ASP A 179 -18.81 -1.11 11.09
N GLY A 180 -20.00 -1.61 10.72
CA GLY A 180 -20.57 -2.81 11.34
C GLY A 180 -19.77 -4.10 11.08
N SER A 181 -19.14 -4.23 9.91
CA SER A 181 -18.30 -5.38 9.57
C SER A 181 -16.95 -5.29 10.28
N MET A 182 -16.33 -4.11 10.27
CA MET A 182 -15.08 -3.82 10.98
C MET A 182 -15.19 -4.07 12.49
N LEU A 183 -16.34 -3.72 13.09
CA LEU A 183 -16.60 -4.00 14.49
C LEU A 183 -16.54 -5.49 14.80
N ILE A 184 -17.13 -6.34 13.96
CA ILE A 184 -17.13 -7.80 14.15
C ILE A 184 -15.71 -8.36 14.05
N ASP A 185 -14.94 -7.94 13.06
CA ASP A 185 -13.57 -8.43 12.86
C ASP A 185 -12.64 -7.97 13.98
N ALA A 186 -12.73 -6.70 14.39
CA ALA A 186 -11.96 -6.15 15.49
C ALA A 186 -12.29 -6.82 16.83
N THR A 187 -13.57 -7.13 17.08
CA THR A 187 -14.01 -7.79 18.32
C THR A 187 -13.55 -9.25 18.37
N THR A 188 -13.63 -9.95 17.24
CA THR A 188 -13.12 -11.33 17.08
C THR A 188 -11.60 -11.40 17.22
N SER A 189 -10.88 -10.34 16.88
CA SER A 189 -9.41 -10.28 16.95
C SER A 189 -8.87 -9.58 18.21
N ASN A 190 -9.73 -9.21 19.16
CA ASN A 190 -9.38 -8.50 20.40
C ASN A 190 -8.69 -7.13 20.17
N TYR A 191 -8.97 -6.44 19.06
CA TYR A 191 -8.43 -5.12 18.75
C TYR A 191 -9.24 -4.00 19.41
N VAL A 192 -9.06 -3.85 20.72
CA VAL A 192 -9.80 -2.89 21.58
C VAL A 192 -9.81 -1.47 21.01
N ASP A 193 -8.69 -0.99 20.48
CA ASP A 193 -8.60 0.40 20.00
C ASP A 193 -9.36 0.62 18.68
N ILE A 194 -9.43 -0.39 17.81
CA ILE A 194 -10.31 -0.34 16.63
C ILE A 194 -11.77 -0.41 17.07
N VAL A 195 -12.11 -1.24 18.06
CA VAL A 195 -13.48 -1.29 18.59
C VAL A 195 -13.91 0.07 19.15
N LYS A 196 -13.05 0.73 19.95
CA LYS A 196 -13.31 2.09 20.44
C LYS A 196 -13.49 3.11 19.33
N LEU A 197 -12.78 2.93 18.22
CA LEU A 197 -12.82 3.82 17.06
C LEU A 197 -14.11 3.67 16.26
N VAL A 198 -14.64 2.45 16.07
CA VAL A 198 -15.77 2.18 15.16
C VAL A 198 -17.11 2.00 15.87
N ALA A 199 -17.11 1.56 17.14
CA ALA A 199 -18.34 1.31 17.89
C ALA A 199 -19.25 2.55 18.10
N PRO A 200 -18.74 3.80 18.24
CA PRO A 200 -19.58 4.98 18.38
C PRO A 200 -20.60 5.14 17.25
N ASP A 201 -20.21 4.81 16.02
CA ASP A 201 -20.98 5.04 14.80
C ASP A 201 -21.76 3.80 14.32
N CYS A 202 -21.61 2.68 15.03
CA CYS A 202 -22.36 1.47 14.77
C CYS A 202 -23.77 1.54 15.37
N THR A 203 -24.73 0.88 14.72
CA THR A 203 -26.07 0.69 15.30
C THR A 203 -26.00 -0.22 16.52
N LEU A 204 -26.95 -0.06 17.45
CA LEU A 204 -27.04 -0.92 18.64
C LEU A 204 -27.21 -2.41 18.31
N GLU A 205 -27.90 -2.72 17.21
CA GLU A 205 -28.02 -4.10 16.72
C GLU A 205 -26.64 -4.71 16.43
N ARG A 206 -25.75 -3.95 15.78
CA ARG A 206 -24.38 -4.38 15.47
C ARG A 206 -23.53 -4.48 16.73
N VAL A 207 -23.67 -3.54 17.67
CA VAL A 207 -23.00 -3.61 18.98
C VAL A 207 -23.45 -4.84 19.77
N ALA A 208 -24.75 -5.13 19.83
CA ALA A 208 -25.28 -6.30 20.52
C ALA A 208 -24.86 -7.63 19.88
N TYR A 209 -24.85 -7.69 18.54
CA TYR A 209 -24.31 -8.85 17.83
C TYR A 209 -22.82 -9.06 18.15
N SER A 210 -22.04 -7.99 18.13
CA SER A 210 -20.61 -8.04 18.45
C SER A 210 -20.35 -8.43 19.90
N LEU A 211 -21.18 -7.98 20.84
CA LEU A 211 -21.17 -8.43 22.25
C LEU A 211 -21.32 -9.94 22.34
N LYS A 212 -22.29 -10.53 21.65
CA LYS A 212 -22.49 -11.99 21.61
C LYS A 212 -21.23 -12.70 21.12
N VAL A 213 -20.66 -12.25 19.99
CA VAL A 213 -19.43 -12.83 19.41
C VAL A 213 -18.27 -12.77 20.39
N VAL A 214 -18.04 -11.61 21.03
CA VAL A 214 -16.86 -11.43 21.88
C VAL A 214 -16.94 -12.20 23.21
N ILE A 215 -18.14 -12.49 23.70
CA ILE A 215 -18.36 -13.32 24.91
C ILE A 215 -17.92 -14.76 24.66
N TYR A 216 -18.12 -15.28 23.44
CA TYR A 216 -17.61 -16.62 23.08
C TYR A 216 -16.08 -16.67 23.11
N HIS A 217 -15.42 -15.56 22.76
CA HIS A 217 -13.96 -15.46 22.72
C HIS A 217 -13.34 -14.99 24.05
N ASN A 218 -14.16 -14.60 25.03
CA ASN A 218 -13.72 -14.12 26.34
C ASN A 218 -12.77 -12.90 26.29
N HIS A 219 -12.95 -11.99 25.34
CA HIS A 219 -12.13 -10.77 25.27
C HIS A 219 -12.69 -9.68 26.21
N LEU A 220 -12.38 -9.80 27.50
CA LEU A 220 -12.95 -8.96 28.58
C LEU A 220 -12.84 -7.45 28.33
N LYS A 221 -11.73 -6.97 27.76
CA LYS A 221 -11.53 -5.53 27.46
C LYS A 221 -12.48 -5.03 26.38
N VAL A 222 -12.71 -5.85 25.35
CA VAL A 222 -13.66 -5.53 24.28
C VAL A 222 -15.09 -5.60 24.82
N ILE A 223 -15.42 -6.59 25.66
CA ILE A 223 -16.72 -6.67 26.34
C ILE A 223 -16.99 -5.38 27.12
N SER A 224 -16.05 -4.96 27.97
CA SER A 224 -16.17 -3.71 28.73
C SER A 224 -16.40 -2.51 27.80
N CYS A 225 -15.61 -2.40 26.74
CA CYS A 225 -15.72 -1.31 25.77
C CYS A 225 -17.11 -1.24 25.11
N LEU A 226 -17.64 -2.39 24.68
CA LEU A 226 -18.95 -2.45 24.04
C LEU A 226 -20.10 -2.21 25.03
N LEU A 227 -19.98 -2.70 26.26
CA LEU A 227 -20.95 -2.43 27.33
C LEU A 227 -20.99 -0.95 27.70
N ASP A 228 -19.82 -0.30 27.80
CA ASP A 228 -19.74 1.13 28.07
C ASP A 228 -20.40 1.95 26.95
N ARG A 229 -20.20 1.56 25.69
CA ARG A 229 -20.87 2.18 24.53
C ARG A 229 -22.39 1.97 24.54
N ALA A 230 -22.86 0.79 24.93
CA ALA A 230 -24.28 0.45 24.95
C ALA A 230 -25.03 1.06 26.14
N ARG A 231 -24.32 1.42 27.22
CA ARG A 231 -24.88 1.88 28.49
C ARG A 231 -25.86 3.04 28.32
N ASP A 232 -25.54 3.99 27.46
CA ASP A 232 -26.32 5.22 27.30
C ASP A 232 -27.58 5.03 26.43
N GLU A 233 -27.66 3.94 25.67
CA GLU A 233 -28.75 3.66 24.73
C GLU A 233 -29.45 2.31 25.03
N MET A 234 -29.23 1.77 26.23
CA MET A 234 -29.67 0.43 26.60
C MET A 234 -31.20 0.36 26.69
N THR A 235 -31.84 -0.26 25.70
CA THR A 235 -33.28 -0.53 25.71
C THR A 235 -33.58 -1.85 26.44
N PRO A 236 -34.82 -2.06 26.94
CA PRO A 236 -35.26 -3.34 27.49
C PRO A 236 -35.07 -4.51 26.51
N ASP A 237 -35.23 -4.26 25.21
CA ASP A 237 -35.00 -5.27 24.16
C ASP A 237 -33.52 -5.68 24.08
N LEU A 238 -32.58 -4.77 24.33
CA LEU A 238 -31.15 -5.08 24.40
C LEU A 238 -30.82 -5.95 25.63
N HIS A 239 -31.54 -5.76 26.74
CA HIS A 239 -31.45 -6.58 27.94
C HIS A 239 -31.82 -8.05 27.66
N ASP A 240 -32.89 -8.27 26.89
CA ASP A 240 -33.34 -9.60 26.48
C ASP A 240 -32.39 -10.23 25.46
N VAL A 241 -31.91 -9.46 24.49
CA VAL A 241 -30.96 -9.91 23.44
C VAL A 241 -29.62 -10.35 24.05
N LEU A 242 -29.16 -9.68 25.09
CA LEU A 242 -27.91 -9.99 25.77
C LEU A 242 -28.06 -11.14 26.78
N ASN A 243 -29.29 -11.52 27.19
CA ASN A 243 -29.50 -12.50 28.27
C ASN A 243 -28.55 -12.19 29.44
N LEU A 244 -28.53 -10.91 29.87
CA LEU A 244 -27.48 -10.36 30.74
C LEU A 244 -27.29 -11.17 32.02
N SER A 245 -28.26 -11.95 32.48
CA SER A 245 -28.09 -12.91 33.58
C SER A 245 -26.97 -13.94 33.37
N VAL A 246 -26.76 -14.44 32.15
CA VAL A 246 -25.68 -15.37 31.80
C VAL A 246 -24.34 -14.63 31.70
N ILE A 247 -24.35 -13.39 31.22
CA ILE A 247 -23.17 -12.54 31.08
C ILE A 247 -22.71 -12.02 32.45
N GLU A 248 -23.62 -11.55 33.29
CA GLU A 248 -23.39 -11.11 34.67
C GLU A 248 -22.91 -12.27 35.54
N ALA A 249 -23.47 -13.47 35.38
CA ALA A 249 -22.98 -14.67 36.08
C ALA A 249 -21.53 -15.00 35.68
N LYS A 250 -21.16 -14.86 34.41
CA LYS A 250 -19.77 -14.98 33.96
C LYS A 250 -18.90 -13.82 34.44
N TRP A 251 -19.37 -12.58 34.34
CA TRP A 251 -18.65 -11.38 34.75
C TRP A 251 -18.32 -11.39 36.24
N ASN A 252 -19.28 -11.73 37.09
CA ASN A 252 -19.11 -11.91 38.53
C ASN A 252 -18.27 -13.14 38.90
N SER A 253 -17.92 -14.01 37.95
CA SER A 253 -16.96 -15.12 38.17
C SER A 253 -15.52 -14.74 37.82
N PHE A 254 -15.31 -13.61 37.13
CA PHE A 254 -13.99 -13.11 36.76
C PHE A 254 -13.42 -12.08 37.75
N PHE A 255 -14.23 -11.57 38.68
CA PHE A 255 -13.86 -10.66 39.77
C PHE A 255 -14.23 -11.29 41.12
#